data_AF-A0A0M0BQN1-F1
#
_entry.id   AF-A0A0M0BQN1-F1
#
_cell.length_a   1.000
_cell.length_b   1.000
_cell.length_c   1.000
_cell.angle_alpha   90.00
_cell.angle_beta   90.00
_cell.angle_gamma   90.00
#
_symmetry.space_group_name_H-M   'P 1'
#
loop_
_entity.id
_entity.type
_entity.pdbx_description
1 polymer ?
#
loop_
_entity_poly.entity_id
_entity_poly.type
_entity_poly.pdbx_seq_one_letter_code
_entity_poly.pdbx_strand_id
1 'polypeptide(L)'
;MVSRLLGWLIANVSYGYREVPRYPEETLAEGLGDCDDQAILLVAMCRSLGIPAILQVGVIFNEGIRSERSAWGGHLRVEQRGVGWHGWALVYMPPWGWLPVDMTLVASRDPLSRIAEDPERQRNVVACFNVSRQEYVGDSILSRARLMSSELHVTVSDALISSAAIEEEPRVGAKTAPDTVLIIAAGSIVLVAVILIGRRWARGVEEGML
;
A
#
# COMPACT_ATOMS: atom_id res chain seq x y z
N MET A 1 22.80 -12.89 -0.65
CA MET A 1 21.87 -13.27 -1.75
C MET A 1 20.88 -12.16 -2.02
N VAL A 2 20.06 -11.74 -1.05
CA VAL A 2 19.10 -10.63 -1.17
C VAL A 2 19.75 -9.33 -1.66
N SER A 3 20.92 -8.96 -1.15
CA SER A 3 21.67 -7.78 -1.62
C SER A 3 21.99 -7.75 -3.12
N ARG A 4 22.18 -8.93 -3.75
CA ARG A 4 22.41 -9.00 -5.21
C ARG A 4 21.11 -8.79 -6.00
N LEU A 5 19.98 -9.31 -5.50
CA LEU A 5 18.66 -9.04 -6.09
C LEU A 5 18.34 -7.54 -6.03
N LEU A 6 18.60 -6.92 -4.87
CA LEU A 6 18.42 -5.49 -4.68
C LEU A 6 19.33 -4.67 -5.61
N GLY A 7 20.61 -5.02 -5.70
CA GLY A 7 21.53 -4.36 -6.63
C GLY A 7 21.08 -4.46 -8.09
N TRP A 8 20.51 -5.60 -8.48
CA TRP A 8 19.93 -5.77 -9.80
C TRP A 8 18.68 -4.89 -9.98
N LEU A 9 17.73 -4.90 -9.04
CA LEU A 9 16.51 -4.09 -9.11
C LEU A 9 16.81 -2.59 -9.21
N ILE A 10 17.69 -2.07 -8.35
CA ILE A 10 18.12 -0.66 -8.35
C ILE A 10 18.72 -0.25 -9.70
N ALA A 11 19.40 -1.18 -10.38
CA ALA A 11 20.05 -0.90 -11.65
C ALA A 11 19.14 -1.06 -12.88
N ASN A 12 18.04 -1.82 -12.77
CA ASN A 12 17.24 -2.24 -13.92
C ASN A 12 15.77 -1.81 -13.87
N VAL A 13 15.27 -1.34 -12.73
CA VAL A 13 13.88 -0.92 -12.57
C VAL A 13 13.82 0.54 -12.14
N SER A 14 13.19 1.38 -12.96
CA SER A 14 12.97 2.79 -12.66
C SER A 14 11.65 2.98 -11.91
N TYR A 15 11.56 4.04 -11.10
CA TYR A 15 10.31 4.40 -10.44
C TYR A 15 9.34 5.01 -11.46
N GLY A 16 8.12 4.49 -11.54
CA GLY A 16 7.10 5.00 -12.45
C GLY A 16 5.70 4.70 -11.98
N TYR A 17 4.90 5.75 -11.81
CA TYR A 17 3.53 5.65 -11.33
C TYR A 17 2.57 4.95 -12.32
N ARG A 18 1.65 4.14 -11.79
CA ARG A 18 0.55 3.49 -12.52
C ARG A 18 -0.77 3.58 -11.73
N GLU A 19 -1.89 3.49 -12.45
CA GLU A 19 -3.22 3.55 -11.81
C GLU A 19 -3.57 2.31 -10.97
N VAL A 20 -2.94 1.18 -11.27
CA VAL A 20 -3.08 -0.10 -10.59
C VAL A 20 -1.70 -0.77 -10.53
N PRO A 21 -1.43 -1.56 -9.47
CA PRO A 21 -0.21 -2.35 -9.36
C PRO A 21 -0.11 -3.39 -10.50
N ARG A 22 1.11 -3.87 -10.74
CA ARG A 22 1.50 -4.78 -11.82
C ARG A 22 1.92 -6.13 -11.28
N TYR A 23 1.75 -7.17 -12.11
CA TYR A 23 2.33 -8.48 -11.82
C TYR A 23 3.85 -8.44 -11.96
N PRO A 24 4.61 -9.29 -11.24
CA PRO A 24 6.06 -9.23 -11.23
C PRO A 24 6.68 -9.39 -12.63
N GLU A 25 6.10 -10.22 -13.49
CA GLU A 25 6.54 -10.41 -14.88
C GLU A 25 6.39 -9.14 -15.73
N GLU A 26 5.40 -8.30 -15.44
CA GLU A 26 5.15 -7.05 -16.16
C GLU A 26 6.18 -6.00 -15.75
N THR A 27 6.41 -5.83 -14.45
CA THR A 27 7.45 -4.95 -13.90
C THR A 27 8.84 -5.37 -14.40
N LEU A 28 9.10 -6.68 -14.45
CA LEU A 28 10.36 -7.24 -14.96
C LEU A 28 10.56 -6.94 -16.45
N ALA A 29 9.51 -7.07 -17.27
CA ALA A 29 9.58 -6.85 -18.71
C ALA A 29 9.71 -5.36 -19.06
N GLU A 30 9.03 -4.48 -18.33
CA GLU A 30 9.02 -3.03 -18.60
C GLU A 30 10.23 -2.31 -17.98
N GLY A 31 10.83 -2.85 -16.92
CA GLY A 31 11.88 -2.15 -16.16
C GLY A 31 11.35 -0.88 -15.49
N LEU A 32 10.05 -0.84 -15.18
CA LEU A 32 9.37 0.32 -14.62
C LEU A 32 8.27 -0.14 -13.66
N GLY A 33 8.18 0.50 -12.49
CA GLY A 33 7.11 0.28 -11.52
C GLY A 33 7.24 1.20 -10.32
N ASP A 34 6.16 1.39 -9.56
CA ASP A 34 6.18 2.18 -8.34
C ASP A 34 6.59 1.36 -7.10
N CYS A 35 6.24 1.82 -5.89
CA CYS A 35 6.66 1.18 -4.64
C CYS A 35 6.18 -0.27 -4.50
N ASP A 36 4.92 -0.56 -4.82
CA ASP A 36 4.38 -1.91 -4.63
C ASP A 36 4.77 -2.83 -5.79
N ASP A 37 4.83 -2.34 -7.02
CA ASP A 37 5.33 -3.05 -8.20
C ASP A 37 6.74 -3.60 -7.99
N GLN A 38 7.65 -2.74 -7.52
CA GLN A 38 9.01 -3.13 -7.24
C GLN A 38 9.05 -4.13 -6.08
N ALA A 39 8.32 -3.86 -4.99
CA ALA A 39 8.25 -4.79 -3.85
C ALA A 39 7.71 -6.17 -4.25
N ILE A 40 6.67 -6.24 -5.08
CA ILE A 40 6.09 -7.48 -5.62
C ILE A 40 7.13 -8.24 -6.45
N LEU A 41 7.89 -7.55 -7.31
CA LEU A 41 8.97 -8.17 -8.09
C LEU A 41 10.07 -8.72 -7.17
N LEU A 42 10.51 -7.98 -6.15
CA LEU A 42 11.49 -8.48 -5.17
C LEU A 42 10.96 -9.71 -4.44
N VAL A 43 9.70 -9.69 -4.00
CA VAL A 43 9.04 -10.83 -3.34
C VAL A 43 9.05 -12.06 -4.26
N ALA A 44 8.71 -11.89 -5.53
CA ALA A 44 8.73 -12.97 -6.51
C ALA A 44 10.14 -13.54 -6.72
N MET A 45 11.14 -12.67 -6.88
CA MET A 45 12.54 -13.07 -7.01
C MET A 45 13.03 -13.84 -5.77
N CYS A 46 12.76 -13.33 -4.57
CA CYS A 46 13.09 -14.00 -3.31
C CYS A 46 12.45 -15.39 -3.22
N ARG A 47 11.14 -15.50 -3.50
CA ARG A 47 10.41 -16.77 -3.45
C ARG A 47 10.91 -17.78 -4.48
N SER A 48 11.32 -17.33 -5.67
CA SER A 48 11.91 -18.20 -6.70
C SER A 48 13.22 -18.87 -6.23
N LEU A 49 13.91 -18.25 -5.27
CA LEU A 49 15.14 -18.77 -4.64
C LEU A 49 14.90 -19.44 -3.29
N GLY A 50 13.64 -19.71 -2.93
CA GLY A 50 13.28 -20.34 -1.65
C GLY A 50 13.40 -19.41 -0.43
N ILE A 51 13.49 -18.10 -0.62
CA ILE A 51 13.52 -17.12 0.47
C ILE A 51 12.08 -16.67 0.77
N PRO A 52 11.57 -16.86 2.00
CA PRO A 52 10.25 -16.34 2.37
C PRO A 52 10.20 -14.82 2.26
N ALA A 53 9.23 -14.31 1.51
CA ALA A 53 8.99 -12.89 1.34
C ALA A 53 7.49 -12.60 1.16
N ILE A 54 7.00 -11.44 1.60
CA ILE A 54 5.62 -10.97 1.44
C ILE A 54 5.64 -9.47 1.13
N LEU A 55 4.59 -8.96 0.47
CA LEU A 55 4.35 -7.51 0.38
C LEU A 55 3.71 -7.03 1.69
N GLN A 56 4.18 -5.89 2.18
CA GLN A 56 3.59 -5.16 3.29
C GLN A 56 3.21 -3.77 2.82
N VAL A 57 2.05 -3.30 3.25
CA VAL A 57 1.52 -1.98 2.89
C VAL A 57 1.28 -1.19 4.16
N GLY A 58 1.60 0.09 4.11
CA GLY A 58 1.39 1.03 5.19
C GLY A 58 1.22 2.45 4.71
N VAL A 59 1.26 3.35 5.68
CA VAL A 59 1.08 4.78 5.49
C VAL A 59 2.34 5.51 5.92
N ILE A 60 2.77 6.47 5.11
CA ILE A 60 3.80 7.45 5.45
C ILE A 60 3.14 8.79 5.79
N PHE A 61 3.62 9.44 6.84
CA PHE A 61 3.16 10.76 7.27
C PHE A 61 4.24 11.80 6.94
N ASN A 62 3.87 12.83 6.19
CA ASN A 62 4.76 13.95 5.90
C ASN A 62 3.90 15.12 5.46
N GLU A 63 3.94 16.23 6.22
CA GLU A 63 3.14 17.43 5.97
C GLU A 63 3.33 18.03 4.56
N GLY A 64 4.46 17.75 3.92
CA GLY A 64 4.74 18.14 2.54
C GLY A 64 3.97 17.35 1.49
N ILE A 65 3.36 16.21 1.84
CA ILE A 65 2.53 15.43 0.91
C ILE A 65 1.22 16.17 0.67
N ARG A 66 1.04 16.62 -0.56
CA ARG A 66 -0.23 17.16 -1.06
C ARG A 66 -0.46 16.65 -2.46
N SER A 67 -1.53 15.88 -2.65
CA SER A 67 -1.91 15.40 -3.97
C SER A 67 -3.43 15.42 -4.10
N GLU A 68 -3.89 15.79 -5.29
CA GLU A 68 -5.26 15.57 -5.72
C GLU A 68 -5.18 15.00 -7.13
N ARG A 69 -5.77 13.83 -7.33
CA ARG A 69 -5.73 13.14 -8.62
C ARG A 69 -7.08 12.54 -8.94
N SER A 70 -7.47 12.66 -10.20
CA SER A 70 -8.52 11.84 -10.78
C SER A 70 -7.88 10.65 -11.49
N ALA A 71 -8.42 9.47 -11.27
CA ALA A 71 -7.96 8.21 -11.84
C ALA A 71 -9.15 7.40 -12.34
N TRP A 72 -8.86 6.32 -13.06
CA TRP A 72 -9.85 5.33 -13.50
C TRP A 72 -10.96 6.00 -14.34
N GLY A 73 -10.54 6.78 -15.34
CA GLY A 73 -11.45 7.46 -16.27
C GLY A 73 -12.36 8.51 -15.63
N GLY A 74 -12.03 9.02 -14.44
CA GLY A 74 -12.84 10.02 -13.73
C GLY A 74 -13.67 9.46 -12.58
N HIS A 75 -13.79 8.13 -12.48
CA HIS A 75 -14.62 7.47 -11.47
C HIS A 75 -13.99 7.46 -10.07
N LEU A 76 -12.69 7.73 -9.97
CA LEU A 76 -11.99 7.81 -8.70
C LEU A 76 -11.31 9.18 -8.56
N ARG A 77 -11.61 9.89 -7.47
CA ARG A 77 -10.84 11.04 -7.00
C ARG A 77 -10.11 10.66 -5.72
N VAL A 78 -8.81 10.92 -5.66
CA VAL A 78 -7.99 10.69 -4.47
C VAL A 78 -7.38 12.02 -4.04
N GLU A 79 -7.63 12.38 -2.80
CA GLU A 79 -7.13 13.59 -2.13
C GLU A 79 -6.25 13.15 -0.96
N GLN A 80 -5.02 13.64 -0.91
CA GLN A 80 -4.06 13.31 0.13
C GLN A 80 -3.45 14.57 0.72
N ARG A 81 -3.52 14.70 2.04
CA ARG A 81 -2.95 15.82 2.79
C ARG A 81 -2.15 15.31 3.97
N GLY A 82 -0.83 15.30 3.84
CA GLY A 82 0.07 14.85 4.89
C GLY A 82 0.23 13.33 4.99
N VAL A 83 -0.38 12.58 4.05
CA VAL A 83 -0.50 11.11 4.08
C VAL A 83 -0.11 10.55 2.72
N GLY A 84 0.80 9.57 2.67
CA GLY A 84 1.10 8.78 1.49
C GLY A 84 0.89 7.30 1.76
N TRP A 85 0.35 6.56 0.80
CA TRP A 85 0.34 5.10 0.87
C TRP A 85 1.63 4.54 0.30
N HIS A 86 2.14 3.47 0.90
CA HIS A 86 3.42 2.93 0.54
C HIS A 86 3.49 1.41 0.71
N GLY A 87 4.13 0.75 -0.26
CA GLY A 87 4.38 -0.69 -0.25
C GLY A 87 5.86 -1.02 -0.19
N TRP A 88 6.22 -2.04 0.60
CA TRP A 88 7.59 -2.57 0.68
C TRP A 88 7.60 -4.08 0.88
N ALA A 89 8.74 -4.73 0.66
CA ALA A 89 8.86 -6.17 0.84
C ALA A 89 9.28 -6.49 2.28
N LEU A 90 8.61 -7.43 2.94
CA LEU A 90 9.13 -8.11 4.13
C LEU A 90 9.83 -9.39 3.69
N VAL A 91 11.12 -9.53 4.01
CA VAL A 91 11.96 -10.66 3.61
C VAL A 91 12.52 -11.35 4.84
N TYR A 92 12.38 -12.68 4.92
CA TYR A 92 12.95 -13.47 6.02
C TYR A 92 14.44 -13.73 5.79
N MET A 93 15.28 -13.16 6.65
CA MET A 93 16.75 -13.24 6.57
C MET A 93 17.33 -13.78 7.88
N PRO A 94 17.68 -15.07 7.96
CA PRO A 94 18.36 -15.63 9.13
C PRO A 94 19.74 -14.97 9.38
N PRO A 95 20.14 -14.74 10.65
CA PRO A 95 19.39 -14.99 11.88
C PRO A 95 18.45 -13.83 12.30
N TRP A 96 18.34 -12.78 11.50
CA TRP A 96 17.66 -11.52 11.84
C TRP A 96 16.13 -11.56 11.75
N GLY A 97 15.55 -12.61 11.16
CA GLY A 97 14.09 -12.76 11.05
C GLY A 97 13.49 -12.00 9.88
N TRP A 98 12.25 -11.53 10.01
CA TRP A 98 11.58 -10.73 8.99
C TRP A 98 12.11 -9.30 9.02
N LEU A 99 12.69 -8.88 7.91
CA LEU A 99 13.22 -7.53 7.74
C LEU A 99 12.51 -6.85 6.56
N PRO A 100 12.02 -5.63 6.75
CA PRO A 100 11.44 -4.84 5.66
C PRO A 100 12.55 -4.29 4.76
N VAL A 101 12.24 -4.20 3.48
CA VAL A 101 13.16 -3.84 2.41
C VAL A 101 12.44 -2.91 1.46
N ASP A 102 12.88 -1.65 1.42
CA ASP A 102 12.23 -0.58 0.66
C ASP A 102 13.14 -0.02 -0.44
N MET A 103 12.70 -0.14 -1.68
CA MET A 103 13.45 0.28 -2.87
C MET A 103 13.19 1.71 -3.32
N THR A 104 12.31 2.43 -2.62
CA THR A 104 11.69 3.65 -3.15
C THR A 104 11.74 4.83 -2.18
N LEU A 105 11.72 4.62 -0.86
CA LEU A 105 11.88 5.72 0.11
C LEU A 105 13.34 6.08 0.41
N VAL A 106 14.25 5.13 0.25
CA VAL A 106 15.68 5.36 0.48
C VAL A 106 16.29 5.99 -0.77
N ALA A 107 17.04 7.09 -0.66
CA ALA A 107 17.68 7.71 -1.81
C ALA A 107 18.98 6.98 -2.24
N SER A 108 19.59 6.26 -1.31
CA SER A 108 20.88 5.59 -1.51
C SER A 108 20.79 4.44 -2.52
N ARG A 109 21.79 4.34 -3.40
CA ARG A 109 21.92 3.22 -4.35
C ARG A 109 22.61 1.98 -3.75
N ASP A 110 23.06 2.06 -2.50
CA ASP A 110 23.60 0.91 -1.79
C ASP A 110 22.48 -0.07 -1.43
N PRO A 111 22.57 -1.36 -1.83
CA PRO A 111 21.59 -2.37 -1.44
C PRO A 111 21.43 -2.56 0.07
N LEU A 112 22.49 -2.34 0.87
CA LEU A 112 22.40 -2.55 2.32
C LEU A 112 21.61 -1.44 3.01
N SER A 113 21.71 -0.19 2.54
CA SER A 113 20.88 0.89 3.07
C SER A 113 19.38 0.63 2.90
N ARG A 114 18.97 -0.12 1.86
CA ARG A 114 17.57 -0.53 1.63
C ARG A 114 16.99 -1.47 2.69
N ILE A 115 17.87 -2.11 3.46
CA ILE A 115 17.53 -3.03 4.55
C ILE A 115 17.76 -2.33 5.90
N ALA A 116 18.83 -1.54 6.01
CA ALA A 116 19.20 -0.87 7.26
C ALA A 116 18.31 0.34 7.57
N GLU A 117 17.90 1.10 6.55
CA GLU A 117 17.01 2.27 6.65
C GLU A 117 15.54 1.86 6.51
N ASP A 118 15.20 0.79 7.24
CA ASP A 118 13.88 0.17 7.38
C ASP A 118 12.74 1.21 7.48
N PRO A 119 11.71 1.16 6.60
CA PRO A 119 10.57 2.06 6.66
C PRO A 119 9.80 1.97 7.97
N GLU A 120 9.62 0.79 8.57
CA GLU A 120 8.95 0.63 9.88
C GLU A 120 9.73 1.27 11.04
N ARG A 121 11.04 1.48 10.89
CA ARG A 121 11.85 2.23 11.88
C ARG A 121 11.78 3.74 11.69
N GLN A 122 11.30 4.21 10.54
CA GLN A 122 11.10 5.64 10.33
C GLN A 122 9.87 6.07 11.14
N ARG A 123 10.05 7.12 11.96
CA ARG A 123 9.04 7.58 12.95
C ARG A 123 7.70 8.00 12.34
N ASN A 124 7.65 8.11 11.03
CA ASN A 124 6.51 8.59 10.26
C ASN A 124 5.90 7.51 9.38
N VAL A 125 6.15 6.22 9.63
CA VAL A 125 5.54 5.12 8.89
C VAL A 125 4.72 4.24 9.83
N VAL A 126 3.53 3.84 9.39
CA VAL A 126 2.67 2.88 10.10
C VAL A 126 2.34 1.74 9.15
N ALA A 127 2.81 0.54 9.48
CA ALA A 127 2.42 -0.68 8.77
C ALA A 127 0.93 -0.98 9.02
N CYS A 128 0.19 -1.27 7.94
CA CYS A 128 -1.24 -1.54 8.02
C CYS A 128 -1.57 -3.02 7.83
N PHE A 129 -1.02 -3.67 6.81
CA PHE A 129 -1.32 -5.09 6.55
C PHE A 129 -0.27 -5.80 5.68
N ASN A 130 -0.26 -7.12 5.85
CA ASN A 130 0.58 -8.06 5.09
C ASN A 130 -0.24 -8.74 3.99
N VAL A 131 0.21 -8.61 2.75
CA VAL A 131 -0.39 -9.28 1.59
C VAL A 131 0.15 -10.70 1.51
N SER A 132 -0.51 -11.61 2.22
CA SER A 132 -0.14 -13.02 2.30
C SER A 132 -1.09 -13.98 1.59
N ARG A 133 -2.37 -13.60 1.47
CA ARG A 133 -3.45 -14.44 0.91
C ARG A 133 -4.39 -13.70 -0.04
N GLN A 134 -4.13 -12.42 -0.29
CA GLN A 134 -4.98 -11.55 -1.10
C GLN A 134 -4.42 -11.48 -2.52
N GLU A 135 -5.29 -11.41 -3.53
CA GLU A 135 -4.88 -11.18 -4.92
C GLU A 135 -4.67 -9.68 -5.15
N TYR A 136 -3.70 -9.08 -4.47
CA TYR A 136 -3.52 -7.62 -4.44
C TYR A 136 -3.56 -6.94 -5.82
N VAL A 137 -2.86 -7.51 -6.81
CA VAL A 137 -2.86 -7.02 -8.20
C VAL A 137 -4.20 -7.30 -8.89
N GLY A 138 -4.68 -8.54 -8.82
CA GLY A 138 -5.92 -8.98 -9.46
C GLY A 138 -7.15 -8.22 -8.94
N ASP A 139 -7.29 -8.12 -7.62
CA ASP A 139 -8.36 -7.38 -6.94
C ASP A 139 -8.34 -5.89 -7.32
N SER A 140 -7.17 -5.28 -7.52
CA SER A 140 -7.04 -3.89 -7.97
C SER A 140 -7.52 -3.71 -9.41
N ILE A 141 -7.13 -4.62 -10.31
CA ILE A 141 -7.57 -4.63 -11.71
C ILE A 141 -9.10 -4.81 -11.79
N LEU A 142 -9.64 -5.77 -11.04
CA LEU A 142 -11.08 -6.04 -11.00
C LEU A 142 -11.88 -4.88 -10.40
N SER A 143 -11.37 -4.26 -9.33
CA SER A 143 -12.01 -3.10 -8.69
C SER A 143 -12.07 -1.90 -9.65
N ARG A 144 -10.97 -1.63 -10.36
CA ARG A 144 -10.93 -0.60 -11.40
C ARG A 144 -11.95 -0.88 -12.50
N ALA A 145 -11.95 -2.09 -13.06
CA ALA A 145 -12.88 -2.47 -14.12
C ALA A 145 -14.34 -2.32 -13.69
N ARG A 146 -14.68 -2.78 -12.48
CA ARG A 146 -16.03 -2.67 -11.92
C ARG A 146 -16.45 -1.22 -11.74
N LEU A 147 -15.61 -0.39 -11.15
CA LEU A 147 -15.97 1.01 -10.90
C LEU A 147 -16.16 1.78 -12.22
N MET A 148 -15.26 1.59 -13.18
CA MET A 148 -15.34 2.21 -14.50
C MET A 148 -16.54 1.74 -15.34
N SER A 149 -17.06 0.55 -15.06
CA SER A 149 -18.27 0.03 -15.73
C SER A 149 -19.59 0.49 -15.08
N SER A 150 -19.51 1.27 -14.01
CA SER A 150 -20.66 1.72 -13.22
C SER A 150 -20.86 3.22 -13.33
N GLU A 151 -22.05 3.71 -12.97
CA GLU A 151 -22.31 5.16 -12.84
C GLU A 151 -21.69 5.78 -11.57
N LEU A 152 -21.05 4.95 -10.72
CA LEU A 152 -20.52 5.39 -9.43
C LEU A 152 -19.26 6.22 -9.61
N HIS A 153 -19.18 7.30 -8.83
CA HIS A 153 -18.00 8.14 -8.67
C HIS A 153 -17.62 8.18 -7.20
N VAL A 154 -16.37 7.89 -6.89
CA VAL A 154 -15.87 7.73 -5.53
C VAL A 154 -14.78 8.77 -5.27
N THR A 155 -14.91 9.49 -4.16
CA THR A 155 -13.83 10.35 -3.63
C THR A 155 -13.27 9.70 -2.37
N VAL A 156 -11.94 9.56 -2.31
CA VAL A 156 -11.20 9.10 -1.15
C VAL A 156 -10.31 10.25 -0.68
N SER A 157 -10.47 10.65 0.59
CA SER A 157 -9.66 11.70 1.20
C SER A 157 -8.92 11.16 2.42
N ASP A 158 -7.59 11.23 2.38
CA ASP A 158 -6.71 10.89 3.49
C ASP A 158 -6.00 12.15 4.01
N ALA A 159 -6.11 12.40 5.32
CA ALA A 159 -5.50 13.58 5.94
C ALA A 159 -4.79 13.25 7.25
N LEU A 160 -3.58 13.79 7.40
CA LEU A 160 -2.88 13.86 8.67
C LEU A 160 -3.45 15.05 9.44
N ILE A 161 -3.97 14.77 10.63
CA ILE A 161 -4.55 15.78 11.52
C ILE A 161 -3.71 15.76 12.79
N SER A 162 -3.14 16.90 13.16
CA SER A 162 -2.44 17.02 14.44
C SER A 162 -3.44 16.95 15.58
N SER A 163 -3.04 16.38 16.73
CA SER A 163 -3.93 16.26 17.90
C SER A 163 -4.47 17.62 18.37
N ALA A 164 -3.70 18.70 18.21
CA ALA A 164 -4.13 20.06 18.53
C ALA A 164 -5.31 20.54 17.65
N ALA A 165 -5.39 20.09 16.39
CA ALA A 165 -6.50 20.43 15.49
C ALA A 165 -7.78 19.61 15.78
N ILE A 166 -7.67 18.48 16.49
CA ILE A 166 -8.82 17.64 16.89
C ILE A 166 -9.55 18.26 18.10
N GLU A 167 -8.89 19.12 18.87
CA GLU A 167 -9.48 19.79 20.05
C GLU A 167 -10.37 21.00 19.70
N GLU A 168 -10.30 21.52 18.47
CA GLU A 168 -11.13 22.66 18.02
C GLU A 168 -12.50 22.26 17.44
N GLU A 169 -12.76 20.97 17.21
CA GLU A 169 -14.10 20.47 16.88
C GLU A 169 -14.97 20.39 18.15
N PRO A 170 -16.17 21.02 18.21
CA PRO A 170 -16.97 21.03 19.42
C PRO A 170 -17.49 19.62 19.71
N ARG A 171 -16.87 18.95 20.69
CA ARG A 171 -17.33 17.67 21.21
C ARG A 171 -18.76 17.81 21.75
N VAL A 172 -19.75 17.37 20.97
CA VAL A 172 -21.09 17.08 21.49
C VAL A 172 -20.91 16.00 22.57
N GLY A 173 -21.37 16.34 23.77
CA GLY A 173 -20.93 15.71 25.02
C GLY A 173 -21.04 14.19 25.04
N ALA A 174 -19.90 13.51 25.12
CA ALA A 174 -19.78 12.16 25.64
C ALA A 174 -18.61 12.15 26.63
N LYS A 175 -18.93 11.85 27.90
CA LYS A 175 -17.97 11.79 29.00
C LYS A 175 -16.93 10.70 28.69
N THR A 176 -15.66 11.09 28.71
CA THR A 176 -14.48 10.28 28.35
C THR A 176 -14.09 9.29 29.46
N ALA A 177 -13.86 8.03 29.08
CA ALA A 177 -12.92 7.11 29.76
C ALA A 177 -11.54 7.24 29.08
N PRO A 178 -10.43 6.90 29.76
CA PRO A 178 -9.11 7.44 29.43
C PRO A 178 -8.46 6.78 28.21
N ASP A 179 -7.79 7.62 27.43
CA ASP A 179 -6.69 7.34 26.51
C ASP A 179 -6.86 6.12 25.61
N THR A 180 -7.68 6.27 24.57
CA THR A 180 -7.56 5.46 23.36
C THR A 180 -7.42 6.39 22.17
N VAL A 181 -6.20 6.47 21.64
CA VAL A 181 -5.90 7.12 20.37
C VAL A 181 -6.56 6.29 19.28
N LEU A 182 -7.77 6.70 18.88
CA LEU A 182 -8.51 6.05 17.79
C LEU A 182 -8.00 6.61 16.46
N ILE A 183 -6.99 5.96 15.88
CA ILE A 183 -6.50 6.27 14.53
C ILE A 183 -7.40 5.54 13.54
N ILE A 184 -8.28 6.27 12.86
CA ILE A 184 -9.08 5.73 11.77
C ILE A 184 -8.32 5.99 10.46
N ALA A 185 -7.52 5.00 10.02
CA ALA A 185 -6.85 5.03 8.72
C ALA A 185 -7.80 4.47 7.65
N ALA A 186 -8.51 5.34 6.93
CA ALA A 186 -9.60 4.95 6.02
C ALA A 186 -9.19 4.70 4.55
N GLY A 187 -8.01 5.15 4.11
CA GLY A 187 -7.64 5.09 2.68
C GLY A 187 -7.58 3.69 2.08
N SER A 188 -7.03 2.70 2.81
CA SER A 188 -7.13 1.28 2.44
C SER A 188 -8.43 0.64 2.88
N ILE A 189 -9.15 1.24 3.83
CA ILE A 189 -10.48 0.76 4.20
C ILE A 189 -11.42 0.95 3.02
N VAL A 190 -11.23 1.89 2.08
CA VAL A 190 -12.11 1.97 0.90
C VAL A 190 -11.76 0.93 -0.17
N LEU A 191 -10.48 0.66 -0.48
CA LEU A 191 -10.15 -0.44 -1.41
C LEU A 191 -10.49 -1.81 -0.79
N VAL A 192 -10.17 -2.02 0.49
CA VAL A 192 -10.55 -3.22 1.25
C VAL A 192 -12.06 -3.28 1.48
N ALA A 193 -12.78 -2.19 1.72
CA ALA A 193 -14.25 -2.19 1.83
C ALA A 193 -14.92 -2.39 0.47
N VAL A 194 -14.39 -1.86 -0.63
CA VAL A 194 -14.86 -2.16 -1.98
C VAL A 194 -14.64 -3.64 -2.30
N ILE A 195 -13.49 -4.21 -1.93
CA ILE A 195 -13.20 -5.65 -2.02
C ILE A 195 -14.16 -6.46 -1.12
N LEU A 196 -14.41 -6.04 0.13
CA LEU A 196 -15.27 -6.76 1.09
C LEU A 196 -16.78 -6.63 0.75
N ILE A 197 -17.22 -5.49 0.24
CA ILE A 197 -18.58 -5.26 -0.28
C ILE A 197 -18.80 -6.15 -1.52
N GLY A 198 -17.81 -6.22 -2.42
CA GLY A 198 -17.83 -7.15 -3.56
C GLY A 198 -17.94 -8.63 -3.14
N ARG A 199 -17.25 -9.05 -2.06
CA ARG A 199 -17.30 -10.42 -1.51
C ARG A 199 -18.59 -10.77 -0.78
N ARG A 200 -19.36 -9.80 -0.28
CA ARG A 200 -20.71 -10.02 0.29
C ARG A 200 -21.76 -10.18 -0.80
N TRP A 201 -21.61 -9.43 -1.90
CA TRP A 201 -22.56 -9.50 -3.02
C TRP A 201 -22.43 -10.78 -3.85
N ALA A 202 -21.20 -11.25 -4.10
CA ALA A 202 -20.97 -12.52 -4.81
C ALA A 202 -21.57 -13.74 -4.08
N ARG A 203 -21.45 -13.79 -2.74
CA ARG A 203 -22.07 -14.85 -1.92
C ARG A 203 -23.60 -14.78 -1.90
N GLY A 204 -24.17 -13.58 -1.91
CA GLY A 204 -25.63 -13.41 -1.98
C GLY A 204 -26.24 -13.81 -3.34
N VAL A 205 -25.47 -13.73 -4.43
CA VAL A 205 -25.90 -14.20 -5.76
C VAL A 205 -25.81 -15.72 -5.86
N GLU A 206 -24.79 -16.36 -5.29
CA GLU A 206 -24.70 -17.84 -5.23
C GLU A 206 -25.77 -18.46 -4.31
N GLU A 207 -26.08 -17.83 -3.17
CA GLU A 207 -27.12 -18.29 -2.24
C GLU A 207 -28.55 -18.05 -2.74
N GLY A 208 -28.75 -17.10 -3.66
CA GLY A 208 -30.05 -16.80 -4.30
C GLY A 208 -30.35 -17.64 -5.55
N MET A 209 -29.44 -18.53 -5.95
CA MET A 209 -29.54 -19.36 -7.16
C MET A 209 -29.66 -20.87 -6.83
N LEU A 210 -29.97 -21.21 -5.57
CA LEU A 210 -30.34 -22.55 -5.09
C LEU A 210 -31.78 -22.59 -4.60
#